data_AF-A0A6B1RPG2-F1
#
_entry.id   AF-A0A6B1RPG2-F1
#
_cell.length_a   1.000
_cell.length_b   1.000
_cell.length_c   1.000
_cell.angle_alpha   90.00
_cell.angle_beta   90.00
_cell.angle_gamma   90.00
#
_symmetry.space_group_name_H-M   'P 1'
#
loop_
_entity.id
_entity.type
_entity.pdbx_description
1 polymer ?
#
loop_
_entity_poly.entity_id
_entity_poly.type
_entity_poly.pdbx_seq_one_letter_code
_entity_poly.pdbx_strand_id
1 'polypeptide(L)'
;MAESQKLTYLKELGEDGEYKYVAKIDSKTSKLCHSLNGKIFKVKDMIPGVNAPPMHPWCRSTTVSHVGNWRDKFFKEREGKYQVEGSFIESGALNNKSDEYGIKRNRHAQIYYNSVRNRDKQIEISKIAKNTNINKNTIQRVYEHIFENKYLLESGFKQFDPDFYMAQSWQRLREGKNIKKMDIIMLKHEALEHYLMNKYNLNYIEAHKLTEIKYNYSILIN
;
A
#
# COMPACT_ATOMS: atom_id res chain seq x y z
N MET A 1 3.23 34.58 19.90
CA MET A 1 3.17 33.22 19.31
C MET A 1 2.54 32.20 20.26
N ALA A 2 2.87 32.20 21.55
CA ALA A 2 2.34 31.18 22.47
C ALA A 2 0.84 31.37 22.81
N GLU A 3 0.36 32.61 22.96
CA GLU A 3 -1.07 32.90 23.18
C GLU A 3 -1.94 32.54 21.97
N SER A 4 -1.46 32.83 20.75
CA SER A 4 -2.15 32.42 19.52
C SER A 4 -2.24 30.90 19.40
N GLN A 5 -1.19 30.17 19.78
CA GLN A 5 -1.21 28.70 19.79
C GLN A 5 -2.19 28.16 20.83
N LYS A 6 -2.24 28.75 22.04
CA LYS A 6 -3.22 28.39 23.06
C LYS A 6 -4.65 28.57 22.56
N LEU A 7 -4.94 29.70 21.89
CA LEU A 7 -6.25 29.97 21.31
C LEU A 7 -6.63 28.96 20.20
N THR A 8 -5.67 28.59 19.34
CA THR A 8 -5.88 27.56 18.31
C THR A 8 -6.20 26.21 18.94
N TYR A 9 -5.44 25.78 19.96
CA TYR A 9 -5.72 24.51 20.64
C TYR A 9 -7.06 24.49 21.37
N LEU A 10 -7.45 25.60 22.01
CA LEU A 10 -8.77 25.71 22.64
C LEU A 10 -9.90 25.61 21.61
N LYS A 11 -9.72 26.19 20.41
CA LYS A 11 -10.72 26.13 19.33
C LYS A 11 -10.81 24.75 18.68
N GLU A 12 -9.69 24.03 18.53
CA GLU A 12 -9.63 22.74 17.82
C GLU A 12 -9.88 21.53 18.73
N LEU A 13 -9.40 21.56 19.97
CA LEU A 13 -9.43 20.42 20.90
C LEU A 13 -10.41 20.61 22.06
N GLY A 14 -10.89 21.84 22.31
CA GLY A 14 -11.70 22.17 23.48
C GLY A 14 -10.87 22.32 24.78
N GLU A 15 -11.55 22.61 25.89
CA GLU A 15 -10.90 22.87 27.20
C GLU A 15 -10.20 21.63 27.79
N ASP A 16 -10.69 20.43 27.46
CA ASP A 16 -10.10 19.15 27.86
C ASP A 16 -9.05 18.62 26.85
N GLY A 17 -8.69 19.43 25.85
CA GLY A 17 -7.65 19.09 24.88
C GLY A 17 -6.29 18.84 25.54
N GLU A 18 -5.54 17.90 24.99
CA GLU A 18 -4.16 17.61 25.39
C GLU A 18 -3.19 18.02 24.28
N TYR A 19 -2.01 18.47 24.65
CA TYR A 19 -0.92 18.78 23.73
C TYR A 19 0.37 18.14 24.21
N LYS A 20 1.23 17.77 23.26
CA LYS A 20 2.53 17.17 23.51
C LYS A 20 3.63 18.21 23.29
N TYR A 21 4.54 18.33 24.24
CA TYR A 21 5.72 19.16 24.13
C TYR A 21 6.78 18.46 23.28
N VAL A 22 7.27 19.12 22.23
CA VAL A 22 8.25 18.59 21.29
C VAL A 22 9.47 19.50 21.26
N ALA A 23 10.54 19.06 21.89
CA ALA A 23 11.81 19.75 21.84
C ALA A 23 12.57 19.38 20.58
N LYS A 24 13.24 20.37 19.97
CA LYS A 24 14.27 20.08 18.94
C LYS A 24 15.50 19.55 19.66
N ILE A 25 15.69 18.23 19.67
CA ILE A 25 16.82 17.55 20.30
C ILE A 25 18.07 17.65 19.40
N ASP A 26 18.99 18.52 19.77
CA ASP A 26 20.31 18.74 19.18
C ASP A 26 21.32 19.14 20.26
N SER A 27 22.59 19.35 19.89
CA SER A 27 23.64 19.72 20.84
C SER A 27 23.42 21.06 21.55
N LYS A 28 22.45 21.87 21.08
CA LYS A 28 22.11 23.19 21.63
C LYS A 28 20.78 23.16 22.41
N THR A 29 20.17 21.99 22.62
CA THR A 29 18.97 21.86 23.44
C THR A 29 19.30 22.07 24.91
N SER A 30 18.60 22.98 25.57
CA SER A 30 18.73 23.14 27.01
C SER A 30 18.29 21.87 27.75
N LYS A 31 18.93 21.56 28.89
CA LYS A 31 18.55 20.43 29.75
C LYS A 31 17.06 20.45 30.12
N LEU A 32 16.50 21.64 30.25
CA LEU A 32 15.11 21.89 30.58
C LEU A 32 14.15 21.55 29.42
N CYS A 33 14.47 21.91 28.18
CA CYS A 33 13.67 21.47 27.02
C CYS A 33 13.78 19.97 26.81
N HIS A 34 14.96 19.38 27.08
CA HIS A 34 15.17 17.94 26.95
C HIS A 34 14.35 17.14 27.96
N SER A 35 14.17 17.63 29.20
CA SER A 35 13.38 16.96 30.23
C SER A 35 11.86 17.06 30.01
N LEU A 36 11.42 18.06 29.23
CA LEU A 36 10.03 18.24 28.86
C LEU A 36 9.66 17.56 27.54
N ASN A 37 10.65 17.09 26.78
CA ASN A 37 10.42 16.45 25.49
C ASN A 37 9.54 15.20 25.62
N GLY A 38 8.43 15.18 24.89
CA GLY A 38 7.49 14.08 24.84
C GLY A 38 6.42 14.08 25.94
N LYS A 39 6.48 15.00 26.91
CA LYS A 39 5.45 15.14 27.95
C LYS A 39 4.15 15.70 27.37
N ILE A 40 3.04 15.19 27.89
CA ILE A 40 1.68 15.59 27.52
C ILE A 40 1.13 16.49 28.63
N PHE A 41 0.52 17.61 28.23
CA PHE A 41 -0.07 18.60 29.12
C PHE A 41 -1.48 18.96 28.63
N LYS A 42 -2.34 19.42 29.54
CA LYS A 42 -3.67 19.90 29.18
C LYS A 42 -3.61 21.32 28.66
N VAL A 43 -4.40 21.64 27.65
CA VAL A 43 -4.46 22.96 27.00
C VAL A 43 -4.91 24.04 28.00
N LYS A 44 -5.82 23.74 28.91
CA LYS A 44 -6.23 24.66 29.99
C LYS A 44 -5.06 25.12 30.86
N ASP A 45 -4.12 24.21 31.13
CA ASP A 45 -2.96 24.43 31.97
C ASP A 45 -1.76 24.97 31.17
N MET A 46 -1.95 25.29 29.88
CA MET A 46 -0.89 25.79 29.00
C MET A 46 -0.40 27.17 29.47
N ILE A 47 0.83 27.21 29.99
CA ILE A 47 1.53 28.39 30.50
C ILE A 47 2.90 28.46 29.82
N PRO A 48 3.11 29.44 28.92
CA PRO A 48 4.40 29.67 28.28
C PRO A 48 5.48 29.92 29.33
N GLY A 49 6.65 29.29 29.17
CA GLY A 49 7.75 29.42 30.15
C GLY A 49 7.77 28.35 31.25
N VAL A 50 6.69 27.57 31.40
CA VAL A 50 6.58 26.51 32.43
C VAL A 50 6.34 25.13 31.81
N ASN A 51 5.34 25.00 30.93
CA ASN A 51 4.99 23.74 30.27
C ASN A 51 4.69 23.91 28.76
N ALA A 52 4.90 25.11 28.24
CA ALA A 52 4.75 25.44 26.83
C ALA A 52 5.89 26.37 26.38
N PRO A 53 6.36 26.26 25.13
CA PRO A 53 7.37 27.16 24.59
C PRO A 53 6.81 28.59 24.47
N PRO A 54 7.66 29.63 24.58
CA PRO A 54 9.12 29.57 24.79
C PRO A 54 9.50 29.39 26.27
N MET A 55 10.39 28.44 26.57
CA MET A 55 10.87 28.16 27.93
C MET A 55 12.10 29.00 28.35
N HIS A 56 12.78 29.56 27.36
CA HIS A 56 13.98 30.38 27.51
C HIS A 56 14.13 31.26 26.27
N PRO A 57 14.97 32.31 26.31
CA PRO A 57 15.31 33.07 25.11
C PRO A 57 15.76 32.11 23.99
N TRP A 58 15.29 32.34 22.76
CA TRP A 58 15.62 31.55 21.57
C TRP A 58 15.22 30.06 21.64
N CYS A 59 14.18 29.75 22.42
CA CYS A 59 13.63 28.41 22.48
C CYS A 59 13.11 27.96 21.10
N ARG A 60 13.63 26.82 20.61
CA ARG A 60 13.23 26.18 19.34
C ARG A 60 12.30 24.98 19.55
N SER A 61 11.72 24.86 20.75
CA SER A 61 10.74 23.82 21.05
C SER A 61 9.37 24.23 20.54
N THR A 62 8.55 23.25 20.18
CA THR A 62 7.19 23.44 19.69
C THR A 62 6.22 22.55 20.46
N THR A 63 4.93 22.83 20.34
CA THR A 63 3.87 21.95 20.81
C THR A 63 3.15 21.36 19.61
N VAL A 64 2.61 20.16 19.79
CA VAL A 64 1.72 19.52 18.82
C VAL A 64 0.47 19.05 19.55
N SER A 65 -0.67 19.05 18.86
CA SER A 65 -1.91 18.51 19.42
C SER A 65 -1.73 17.03 19.74
N HIS A 66 -2.13 16.62 20.94
CA HIS A 66 -2.19 15.23 21.33
C HIS A 66 -3.64 14.78 21.31
N VAL A 67 -4.08 14.34 20.14
CA VAL A 67 -5.29 13.54 20.05
C VAL A 67 -4.93 12.16 20.55
N GLY A 68 -5.55 11.74 21.67
CA GLY A 68 -5.30 10.44 22.30
C GLY A 68 -5.63 9.26 21.37
N ASN A 69 -5.84 8.07 21.91
CA ASN A 69 -6.02 6.88 21.07
C ASN A 69 -7.41 6.75 20.40
N TRP A 70 -8.01 7.88 20.03
CA TRP A 70 -9.29 7.98 19.34
C TRP A 70 -9.25 7.23 18.01
N ARG A 71 -8.10 7.21 17.33
CA ARG A 71 -7.93 6.50 16.06
C ARG A 71 -8.07 4.99 16.26
N ASP A 72 -7.35 4.40 17.21
CA ASP A 72 -7.47 2.96 17.49
C ASP A 72 -8.86 2.63 18.04
N LYS A 73 -9.44 3.48 18.90
CA LYS A 73 -10.79 3.30 19.42
C LYS A 73 -11.86 3.40 18.32
N PHE A 74 -11.69 4.31 17.37
CA PHE A 74 -12.55 4.47 16.20
C PHE A 74 -12.50 3.24 15.29
N PHE A 75 -11.31 2.68 15.03
CA PHE A 75 -11.19 1.45 14.26
C PHE A 75 -11.75 0.24 15.01
N LYS A 76 -11.49 0.11 16.31
CA LYS A 76 -11.97 -1.00 17.15
C LYS A 76 -13.50 -0.97 17.37
N GLU A 77 -14.10 0.20 17.53
CA GLU A 77 -15.56 0.35 17.68
C GLU A 77 -16.33 0.15 16.38
N ARG A 78 -15.64 0.21 15.23
CA ARG A 78 -16.23 0.04 13.90
C ARG A 78 -15.77 -1.21 13.17
N GLU A 79 -14.84 -1.96 13.76
CA GLU A 79 -14.51 -3.33 13.40
C GLU A 79 -15.79 -4.16 13.44
N GLY A 80 -16.29 -4.55 12.26
CA GLY A 80 -17.55 -5.30 12.11
C GLY A 80 -18.84 -4.48 11.99
N LYS A 81 -18.84 -3.15 12.20
CA LYS A 81 -20.04 -2.29 11.97
C LYS A 81 -20.24 -1.88 10.52
N TYR A 82 -19.17 -1.74 9.77
CA TYR A 82 -19.22 -1.66 8.31
C TYR A 82 -18.93 -3.04 7.73
N GLN A 83 -19.86 -3.97 7.90
CA GLN A 83 -19.97 -5.05 6.91
C GLN A 83 -20.51 -4.38 5.66
N VAL A 84 -19.70 -4.32 4.61
CA VAL A 84 -20.26 -4.16 3.28
C VAL A 84 -21.09 -5.44 3.10
N GLU A 85 -22.41 -5.36 3.22
CA GLU A 85 -23.33 -6.38 2.72
C GLU A 85 -23.23 -6.39 1.20
N GLY A 86 -22.08 -6.87 0.72
CA GLY A 86 -21.92 -7.51 -0.57
C GLY A 86 -21.99 -8.99 -0.29
N SER A 87 -23.21 -9.48 -0.10
CA SER A 87 -23.54 -10.90 -0.20
C SER A 87 -23.04 -11.43 -1.55
N PHE A 88 -21.85 -12.02 -1.56
CA PHE A 88 -21.46 -13.02 -2.53
C PHE A 88 -21.04 -14.25 -1.74
N ILE A 89 -22.04 -15.03 -1.34
CA ILE A 89 -21.83 -16.46 -1.11
C ILE A 89 -21.51 -17.05 -2.49
N GLU A 90 -20.25 -17.00 -2.90
CA GLU A 90 -19.72 -17.90 -3.92
C GLU A 90 -18.97 -19.00 -3.17
N SER A 91 -19.72 -20.04 -2.85
CA SER A 91 -19.22 -21.32 -2.35
C SER A 91 -18.00 -21.80 -3.15
N GLY A 92 -16.79 -21.70 -2.58
CA GLY A 92 -15.58 -22.39 -3.09
C GLY A 92 -14.31 -21.58 -3.32
N ALA A 93 -14.28 -20.26 -3.12
CA ALA A 93 -13.06 -19.46 -3.34
C ALA A 93 -12.06 -19.51 -2.15
N LEU A 94 -10.81 -19.90 -2.41
CA LEU A 94 -9.71 -19.89 -1.43
C LEU A 94 -9.41 -18.44 -1.00
N ASN A 95 -9.61 -18.12 0.28
CA ASN A 95 -9.31 -16.83 0.90
C ASN A 95 -8.42 -16.97 2.15
N ASN A 96 -7.90 -15.85 2.67
CA ASN A 96 -7.05 -15.80 3.88
C ASN A 96 -7.70 -16.48 5.12
N LYS A 97 -9.03 -16.61 5.16
CA LYS A 97 -9.78 -17.27 6.25
C LYS A 97 -9.89 -18.80 6.07
N SER A 98 -9.74 -19.31 4.86
CA SER A 98 -9.86 -20.74 4.50
C SER A 98 -8.52 -21.46 4.31
N ASP A 99 -7.43 -20.71 4.17
CA ASP A 99 -6.06 -21.18 3.92
C ASP A 99 -5.06 -20.19 4.56
N GLU A 100 -4.98 -20.24 5.89
CA GLU A 100 -4.19 -19.32 6.75
C GLU A 100 -2.72 -19.22 6.34
N TYR A 101 -2.14 -20.30 5.81
CA TYR A 101 -0.74 -20.37 5.37
C TYR A 101 -0.56 -20.19 3.84
N GLY A 102 -1.65 -20.02 3.08
CA GLY A 102 -1.60 -19.84 1.62
C GLY A 102 -1.08 -21.04 0.82
N ILE A 103 -1.03 -22.23 1.42
CA ILE A 103 -0.43 -23.43 0.82
C ILE A 103 -1.21 -23.89 -0.41
N LYS A 104 -2.55 -23.84 -0.34
CA LYS A 104 -3.43 -24.21 -1.46
C LYS A 104 -3.41 -23.15 -2.55
N ARG A 105 -3.36 -21.87 -2.18
CA ARG A 105 -3.26 -20.75 -3.15
C ARG A 105 -1.95 -20.79 -3.93
N ASN A 106 -0.82 -20.99 -3.24
CA ASN A 106 0.49 -21.11 -3.88
C ASN A 106 0.54 -22.32 -4.79
N ARG A 107 0.01 -23.48 -4.36
CA ARG A 107 -0.08 -24.68 -5.19
C ARG A 107 -0.94 -24.45 -6.44
N HIS A 108 -2.08 -23.77 -6.30
CA HIS A 108 -2.95 -23.42 -7.42
C HIS A 108 -2.23 -22.50 -8.42
N ALA A 109 -1.56 -21.45 -7.94
CA ALA A 109 -0.80 -20.52 -8.77
C ALA A 109 0.31 -21.27 -9.54
N GLN A 110 1.08 -22.12 -8.86
CA GLN A 110 2.15 -22.91 -9.47
C GLN A 110 1.63 -23.81 -10.60
N ILE A 111 0.54 -24.56 -10.34
CA ILE A 111 -0.07 -25.46 -11.32
C ILE A 111 -0.60 -24.66 -12.51
N TYR A 112 -1.28 -23.54 -12.25
CA TYR A 112 -1.87 -22.71 -13.29
C TYR A 112 -0.80 -22.09 -14.19
N TYR A 113 0.24 -21.48 -13.62
CA TYR A 113 1.35 -20.90 -14.37
C TYR A 113 2.06 -21.93 -15.25
N ASN A 114 2.32 -23.12 -14.72
CA ASN A 114 2.90 -24.21 -15.50
C ASN A 114 1.97 -24.66 -16.64
N SER A 115 0.65 -24.71 -16.38
CA SER A 115 -0.33 -24.99 -17.44
C SER A 115 -0.31 -23.93 -18.53
N VAL A 116 -0.21 -22.64 -18.19
CA VAL A 116 -0.13 -21.55 -19.18
C VAL A 116 1.15 -21.65 -20.01
N ARG A 117 2.30 -21.88 -19.37
CA ARG A 117 3.60 -22.03 -20.05
C ARG A 117 3.65 -23.20 -21.03
N ASN A 118 2.89 -24.27 -20.75
CA ASN A 118 2.79 -25.45 -21.61
C ASN A 118 1.75 -25.32 -22.74
N ARG A 119 1.00 -24.21 -22.80
CA ARG A 119 0.03 -23.93 -23.88
C ARG A 119 0.69 -23.16 -25.02
N ASP A 120 -0.03 -23.08 -26.13
CA ASP A 120 0.36 -22.25 -27.27
C ASP A 120 0.23 -20.74 -26.93
N LYS A 121 1.36 -20.06 -26.90
CA LYS A 121 1.49 -18.61 -26.62
C LYS A 121 0.62 -17.75 -27.55
N GLN A 122 0.60 -18.05 -28.84
CA GLN A 122 -0.14 -17.25 -29.83
C GLN A 122 -1.66 -17.39 -29.63
N ILE A 123 -2.12 -18.59 -29.28
CA ILE A 123 -3.53 -18.82 -28.95
C ILE A 123 -3.93 -18.04 -27.70
N GLU A 124 -3.12 -18.07 -26.62
CA GLU A 124 -3.41 -17.33 -25.39
C GLU A 124 -3.49 -15.81 -25.65
N ILE A 125 -2.48 -15.25 -26.33
CA ILE A 125 -2.44 -13.82 -26.68
C ILE A 125 -3.65 -13.44 -27.54
N SER A 126 -3.98 -14.26 -28.54
CA SER A 126 -5.10 -13.97 -29.44
C SER A 126 -6.46 -13.97 -28.74
N LYS A 127 -6.67 -14.89 -27.78
CA LYS A 127 -7.92 -14.96 -27.00
C LYS A 127 -8.07 -13.75 -26.08
N ILE A 128 -7.03 -13.44 -25.30
CA ILE A 128 -7.06 -12.33 -24.36
C ILE A 128 -7.21 -11.00 -25.11
N ALA A 129 -6.49 -10.80 -26.22
CA ALA A 129 -6.63 -9.61 -27.05
C ALA A 129 -8.06 -9.42 -27.56
N LYS A 130 -8.71 -10.50 -28.02
CA LYS A 130 -10.12 -10.46 -28.45
C LYS A 130 -11.07 -10.12 -27.29
N ASN A 131 -10.88 -10.76 -26.14
CA ASN A 131 -11.77 -10.60 -24.98
C ASN A 131 -11.66 -9.22 -24.32
N THR A 132 -10.47 -8.61 -24.37
CA THR A 132 -10.18 -7.33 -23.70
C THR A 132 -10.19 -6.13 -24.63
N ASN A 133 -10.22 -6.36 -25.94
CA ASN A 133 -10.00 -5.35 -26.98
C ASN A 133 -8.64 -4.61 -26.83
N ILE A 134 -7.63 -5.29 -26.29
CA ILE A 134 -6.26 -4.76 -26.16
C ILE A 134 -5.41 -5.28 -27.31
N ASN A 135 -4.44 -4.47 -27.76
CA ASN A 135 -3.52 -4.84 -28.84
C ASN A 135 -2.73 -6.12 -28.47
N LYS A 136 -2.62 -7.06 -29.43
CA LYS A 136 -1.86 -8.31 -29.27
C LYS A 136 -0.42 -8.08 -28.81
N ASN A 137 0.26 -7.04 -29.29
CA ASN A 137 1.63 -6.71 -28.89
C ASN A 137 1.71 -6.31 -27.41
N THR A 138 0.70 -5.60 -26.89
CA THR A 138 0.62 -5.28 -25.46
C THR A 138 0.45 -6.55 -24.63
N ILE A 139 -0.46 -7.44 -25.03
CA ILE A 139 -0.67 -8.73 -24.33
C ILE A 139 0.56 -9.63 -24.44
N GLN A 140 1.26 -9.60 -25.57
CA GLN A 140 2.50 -10.32 -25.76
C GLN A 140 3.57 -9.88 -24.76
N ARG A 141 3.78 -8.56 -24.57
CA ARG A 141 4.71 -8.03 -23.57
C ARG A 141 4.34 -8.48 -22.16
N VAL A 142 3.05 -8.48 -21.83
CA VAL A 142 2.58 -8.98 -20.53
C VAL A 142 2.90 -10.46 -20.38
N TYR A 143 2.62 -11.27 -21.41
CA TYR A 143 2.92 -12.71 -21.37
C TYR A 143 4.40 -12.96 -21.14
N GLU A 144 5.26 -12.27 -21.90
CA GLU A 144 6.71 -12.34 -21.78
C GLU A 144 7.17 -11.97 -20.37
N HIS A 145 6.64 -10.87 -19.85
CA HIS A 145 6.95 -10.38 -18.50
C HIS A 145 6.54 -11.34 -17.38
N ILE A 146 5.34 -11.91 -17.44
CA ILE A 146 4.80 -12.79 -16.38
C ILE A 146 5.38 -14.21 -16.47
N PHE A 147 5.51 -14.77 -17.68
CA PHE A 147 5.75 -16.22 -17.85
C PHE A 147 7.16 -16.57 -18.34
N GLU A 148 7.82 -15.70 -19.11
CA GLU A 148 9.09 -16.03 -19.79
C GLU A 148 10.30 -15.31 -19.19
N ASN A 149 10.14 -14.06 -18.75
CA ASN A 149 11.24 -13.23 -18.27
C ASN A 149 11.89 -13.82 -17.01
N LYS A 150 13.21 -13.87 -17.05
CA LYS A 150 14.08 -14.24 -15.94
C LYS A 150 14.86 -13.00 -15.54
N TYR A 151 14.75 -12.58 -14.29
CA TYR A 151 15.47 -11.42 -13.77
C TYR A 151 16.77 -11.87 -13.12
N LEU A 152 17.84 -11.12 -13.39
CA LEU A 152 19.10 -11.28 -12.69
C LEU A 152 18.96 -10.56 -11.34
N LEU A 153 18.95 -11.33 -10.25
CA LEU A 153 19.04 -10.81 -8.88
C LEU A 153 20.46 -11.09 -8.36
N GLU A 154 20.90 -10.37 -7.31
CA GLU A 154 22.21 -10.60 -6.68
C GLU A 154 22.42 -12.06 -6.23
N SER A 155 21.35 -12.82 -6.04
CA SER A 155 21.34 -14.23 -5.66
C SER A 155 21.22 -15.24 -6.83
N GLY A 156 21.20 -14.78 -8.10
CA GLY A 156 21.10 -15.63 -9.30
C GLY A 156 19.93 -15.28 -10.25
N PHE A 157 19.73 -16.09 -11.30
CA PHE A 157 18.57 -15.97 -12.20
C PHE A 157 17.30 -16.45 -11.49
N LYS A 158 16.35 -15.55 -11.24
CA LYS A 158 15.04 -15.91 -10.66
C LYS A 158 13.93 -15.64 -11.66
N GLN A 159 13.06 -16.63 -11.85
CA GLN A 159 11.81 -16.46 -12.59
C GLN A 159 10.78 -15.77 -11.69
N PHE A 160 9.84 -15.03 -12.27
CA PHE A 160 8.75 -14.41 -11.50
C PHE A 160 7.99 -15.48 -10.67
N ASP A 161 7.81 -15.22 -9.37
CA ASP A 161 7.14 -16.14 -8.46
C ASP A 161 5.63 -16.17 -8.81
N PRO A 162 5.01 -17.35 -9.02
CA PRO A 162 3.59 -17.44 -9.35
C PRO A 162 2.71 -16.81 -8.27
N ASP A 163 1.87 -15.86 -8.67
CA ASP A 163 0.89 -15.23 -7.78
C ASP A 163 -0.53 -15.77 -8.04
N PHE A 164 -1.28 -15.99 -6.97
CA PHE A 164 -2.62 -16.55 -7.03
C PHE A 164 -3.63 -15.59 -7.69
N TYR A 165 -3.58 -14.30 -7.37
CA TYR A 165 -4.51 -13.32 -7.90
C TYR A 165 -4.20 -13.00 -9.36
N MET A 166 -2.93 -12.98 -9.75
CA MET A 166 -2.52 -12.91 -11.15
C MET A 166 -2.98 -14.15 -11.94
N ALA A 167 -2.85 -15.36 -11.38
CA ALA A 167 -3.35 -16.59 -12.01
C ALA A 167 -4.87 -16.51 -12.27
N GLN A 168 -5.65 -16.08 -11.27
CA GLN A 168 -7.09 -15.91 -11.41
C GLN A 168 -7.45 -14.82 -12.43
N SER A 169 -6.71 -13.71 -12.44
CA SER A 169 -6.92 -12.62 -13.40
C SER A 169 -6.66 -13.11 -14.82
N TRP A 170 -5.55 -13.82 -15.03
CA TRP A 170 -5.23 -14.43 -16.33
C TRP A 170 -6.30 -15.42 -16.78
N GLN A 171 -6.85 -16.21 -15.86
CA GLN A 171 -7.94 -17.13 -16.15
C GLN A 171 -9.20 -16.41 -16.64
N ARG A 172 -9.65 -15.38 -15.93
CA ARG A 172 -10.82 -14.57 -16.34
C ARG A 172 -10.61 -13.92 -17.71
N LEU A 173 -9.43 -13.35 -17.94
CA LEU A 173 -9.06 -12.72 -19.21
C LEU A 173 -9.09 -13.70 -20.37
N ARG A 174 -8.60 -14.92 -20.15
CA ARG A 174 -8.60 -15.99 -21.15
C ARG A 174 -10.00 -16.53 -21.44
N GLU A 175 -10.78 -16.80 -20.39
CA GLU A 175 -12.15 -17.32 -20.52
C GLU A 175 -13.11 -16.27 -21.08
N GLY A 176 -12.78 -14.98 -20.93
CA GLY A 176 -13.63 -13.87 -21.38
C GLY A 176 -14.87 -13.67 -20.50
N LYS A 177 -14.90 -14.30 -19.31
CA LYS A 177 -16.03 -14.28 -18.39
C LYS A 177 -15.66 -13.51 -17.13
N ASN A 178 -16.58 -12.67 -16.66
CA ASN A 178 -16.45 -11.91 -15.42
C ASN A 178 -15.14 -11.09 -15.31
N ILE A 179 -14.67 -10.51 -16.42
CA ILE A 179 -13.45 -9.69 -16.43
C ILE A 179 -13.63 -8.52 -15.47
N LYS A 180 -12.76 -8.45 -14.47
CA LYS A 180 -12.77 -7.41 -13.44
C LYS A 180 -11.87 -6.25 -13.81
N LYS A 181 -12.13 -5.09 -13.21
CA LYS A 181 -11.26 -3.91 -13.35
C LYS A 181 -9.80 -4.21 -12.95
N MET A 182 -9.60 -5.04 -11.92
CA MET A 182 -8.26 -5.46 -11.49
C MET A 182 -7.50 -6.21 -12.59
N ASP A 183 -8.18 -7.01 -13.42
CA ASP A 183 -7.54 -7.82 -14.46
C ASP A 183 -6.94 -6.92 -15.55
N ILE A 184 -7.67 -5.86 -15.90
CA ILE A 184 -7.20 -4.84 -16.86
C ILE A 184 -6.07 -4.00 -16.26
N ILE A 185 -6.13 -3.69 -14.96
CA ILE A 185 -5.07 -2.96 -14.27
C ILE A 185 -3.79 -3.80 -14.19
N MET A 186 -3.89 -5.09 -13.90
CA MET A 186 -2.78 -6.04 -13.97
C MET A 186 -2.13 -6.00 -15.36
N LEU A 187 -2.91 -6.19 -16.45
CA LEU A 187 -2.36 -6.11 -17.81
C LEU A 187 -1.61 -4.80 -18.09
N LYS A 188 -2.12 -3.67 -17.60
CA LYS A 188 -1.47 -2.36 -17.77
C LYS A 188 -0.21 -2.21 -16.92
N HIS A 189 -0.23 -2.73 -15.70
CA HIS A 189 0.90 -2.74 -14.78
C HIS A 189 2.07 -3.51 -15.40
N GLU A 190 1.85 -4.79 -15.72
CA GLU A 190 2.88 -5.67 -16.28
C GLU A 190 3.41 -5.16 -17.63
N ALA A 191 2.53 -4.65 -18.50
CA ALA A 191 2.96 -4.11 -19.79
C ALA A 191 3.86 -2.88 -19.65
N LEU A 192 3.58 -2.03 -18.66
CA LEU A 192 4.38 -0.84 -18.40
C LEU A 192 5.71 -1.21 -17.73
N GLU A 193 5.71 -2.17 -16.81
CA GLU A 193 6.92 -2.64 -16.14
C GLU A 193 7.90 -3.18 -17.16
N HIS A 194 7.42 -4.11 -18.00
CA HIS A 194 8.18 -4.66 -19.12
C HIS A 194 8.75 -3.59 -20.04
N TYR A 195 7.95 -2.58 -20.36
CA TYR A 195 8.36 -1.48 -21.23
C TYR A 195 9.44 -0.60 -20.59
N LEU A 196 9.31 -0.28 -19.31
CA LEU A 196 10.27 0.51 -18.57
C LEU A 196 11.62 -0.22 -18.46
N MET A 197 11.59 -1.51 -18.16
CA MET A 197 12.79 -2.34 -18.07
C MET A 197 13.50 -2.46 -19.41
N ASN A 198 12.79 -2.76 -20.50
CA ASN A 198 13.45 -3.00 -21.79
C ASN A 198 13.84 -1.71 -22.52
N LYS A 199 13.06 -0.63 -22.41
CA LYS A 199 13.34 0.61 -23.14
C LYS A 199 14.32 1.52 -22.42
N TYR A 200 14.20 1.61 -21.10
CA TYR A 200 15.01 2.52 -20.29
C TYR A 200 16.08 1.78 -19.48
N ASN A 201 16.19 0.45 -19.65
CA ASN A 201 17.15 -0.40 -18.97
C ASN A 201 17.10 -0.25 -17.43
N LEU A 202 15.92 0.11 -16.91
CA LEU A 202 15.68 0.30 -15.49
C LEU A 202 15.74 -1.04 -14.76
N ASN A 203 16.22 -1.00 -13.51
CA ASN A 203 16.15 -2.19 -12.67
C ASN A 203 14.68 -2.53 -12.33
N TYR A 204 14.43 -3.79 -12.01
CA TYR A 204 13.08 -4.28 -11.69
C TYR A 204 12.41 -3.44 -10.59
N ILE A 205 13.14 -3.11 -9.53
CA ILE A 205 12.62 -2.38 -8.36
C ILE A 205 12.15 -0.97 -8.74
N GLU A 206 12.91 -0.26 -9.57
CA GLU A 206 12.58 1.08 -10.06
C GLU A 206 11.42 1.04 -11.03
N ALA A 207 11.44 0.11 -11.98
CA ALA A 207 10.34 -0.09 -12.90
C ALA A 207 9.04 -0.37 -12.13
N HIS A 208 9.08 -1.27 -11.15
CA HIS A 208 7.95 -1.63 -10.31
C HIS A 208 7.41 -0.45 -9.48
N LYS A 209 8.29 0.36 -8.88
CA LYS A 209 7.86 1.56 -8.14
C LYS A 209 7.13 2.56 -9.05
N LEU A 210 7.64 2.77 -10.25
CA LEU A 210 7.05 3.70 -11.22
C LEU A 210 5.72 3.18 -11.78
N THR A 211 5.61 1.88 -12.04
CA THR A 211 4.36 1.25 -12.47
C THR A 211 3.31 1.31 -11.38
N GLU A 212 3.69 1.06 -10.13
CA GLU A 212 2.75 1.04 -9.00
C GLU A 212 2.14 2.42 -8.72
N ILE A 213 2.87 3.50 -8.98
CA ILE A 213 2.33 4.87 -8.91
C ILE A 213 1.21 5.08 -9.94
N LYS A 214 1.33 4.49 -11.13
CA LYS A 214 0.40 4.72 -12.25
C LYS A 214 -0.75 3.70 -12.31
N TYR A 215 -0.44 2.44 -12.03
CA TYR A 215 -1.32 1.30 -12.10
C TYR A 215 -1.12 0.46 -10.85
N ASN A 216 -1.61 0.98 -9.72
CA ASN A 216 -1.49 0.32 -8.43
C ASN A 216 -2.33 -0.97 -8.42
N TYR A 217 -1.67 -2.10 -8.64
CA TYR A 217 -2.32 -3.40 -8.64
C TYR A 217 -2.43 -3.95 -7.22
N SER A 218 -1.47 -3.63 -6.35
CA SER A 218 -1.41 -4.16 -4.98
C SER A 218 -2.62 -3.78 -4.13
N ILE A 219 -3.16 -2.57 -4.26
CA ILE A 219 -4.35 -2.11 -3.52
C ILE A 219 -5.62 -2.89 -3.91
N LEU A 220 -5.65 -3.52 -5.08
CA LEU A 220 -6.82 -4.27 -5.56
C LEU A 220 -6.84 -5.73 -5.10
N ILE A 221 -5.75 -6.18 -4.47
CA ILE A 221 -5.60 -7.52 -3.93
C ILE A 221 -5.99 -7.47 -2.45
N ASN A 222 -6.98 -8.27 -2.05
CA ASN A 222 -7.46 -8.41 -0.66
C ASN A 222 -7.36 -9.88 -0.21
#